data_AF-A0A2P4QVV9-F1
#
_entry.id   AF-A0A2P4QVV9-F1
#
_cell.length_a   1.000
_cell.length_b   1.000
_cell.length_c   1.000
_cell.angle_alpha   90.00
_cell.angle_beta   90.00
_cell.angle_gamma   90.00
#
_symmetry.space_group_name_H-M   'P 1'
#
loop_
_entity.id
_entity.type
_entity.pdbx_description
1 polymer ?
#
loop_
_entity_poly.entity_id
_entity_poly.type
_entity_poly.pdbx_seq_one_letter_code
_entity_poly.pdbx_strand_id
1 'polypeptide(L)'
;MFICNTSGNFLPIISHHMDGLKKRYSLLDQGFGEGQEQVAEFLDEQEQDQIIEELRLQNERANSFFKKALAFVSLMMVILYLIFLYEIMTSSSNPIIPLPISEHIYSYAPYQMIATLSSIGALISSIFLLQAPNFTMIHIYVGAFLSIIPNIIAIHTEKMEKLWWAIPLGILVFDIIALFLIKDSEQDIRSLEKLKYKYKGA
;
A
#
# COMPACT_ATOMS: atom_id res chain seq x y z
N MET A 1 1.89 12.35 8.35
CA MET A 1 3.06 13.16 8.75
C MET A 1 4.20 12.18 8.98
N PHE A 2 5.35 12.38 8.35
CA PHE A 2 6.51 11.48 8.44
C PHE A 2 7.64 12.18 9.19
N ILE A 3 8.39 11.45 10.00
CA ILE A 3 9.64 11.95 10.61
C ILE A 3 10.80 11.28 9.86
N CYS A 4 11.71 12.10 9.33
CA CYS A 4 12.93 11.63 8.69
C CYS A 4 13.95 11.31 9.79
N ASN A 5 14.38 10.05 9.90
CA ASN A 5 15.51 9.70 10.77
C ASN A 5 16.84 9.96 10.01
N THR A 6 17.91 10.20 10.77
CA THR A 6 19.31 10.42 10.34
C THR A 6 19.90 9.36 9.39
N SER A 7 19.19 8.26 9.13
CA SER A 7 19.54 7.20 8.18
C SER A 7 18.75 7.24 6.85
N GLY A 8 17.89 8.24 6.62
CA GLY A 8 17.18 8.43 5.34
C GLY A 8 15.98 7.52 5.09
N ASN A 9 15.56 6.73 6.08
CA ASN A 9 14.38 5.88 5.97
C ASN A 9 13.10 6.64 6.37
N PHE A 10 12.11 6.65 5.47
CA PHE A 10 10.76 7.14 5.75
C PHE A 10 10.02 6.11 6.60
N LEU A 11 10.08 6.28 7.92
CA LEU A 11 9.24 5.50 8.83
C LEU A 11 7.94 6.26 9.10
N PRO A 12 6.77 5.59 9.03
CA PRO A 12 5.55 6.18 9.58
C PRO A 12 5.78 6.48 11.07
N ILE A 13 5.28 7.61 11.57
CA ILE A 13 5.44 8.05 12.98
C ILE A 13 5.10 6.95 13.99
N ILE A 14 4.17 6.06 13.61
CA ILE A 14 3.74 4.91 14.38
C ILE A 14 4.90 3.93 14.65
N SER A 15 5.80 3.69 13.68
CA SER A 15 6.94 2.78 13.85
C SER A 15 7.93 3.27 14.91
N HIS A 16 8.23 4.57 14.95
CA HIS A 16 9.16 5.11 15.94
C HIS A 16 8.59 5.05 17.37
N HIS A 17 7.29 5.28 17.51
CA HIS A 17 6.59 5.15 18.79
C HIS A 17 6.50 3.67 19.23
N MET A 18 6.36 2.77 18.25
CA MET A 18 6.30 1.32 18.45
C MET A 18 7.65 0.73 18.85
N ASP A 19 8.76 1.21 18.28
CA ASP A 19 10.11 0.83 18.70
C ASP A 19 10.41 1.27 20.14
N GLY A 20 9.94 2.46 20.53
CA GLY A 20 10.05 2.94 21.92
C GLY A 20 9.28 2.06 22.90
N LEU A 21 8.07 1.63 22.55
CA LEU A 21 7.25 0.72 23.36
C LEU A 21 7.84 -0.69 23.40
N LYS A 22 8.27 -1.24 22.27
CA LYS A 22 8.91 -2.56 22.17
C LYS A 22 10.21 -2.61 22.96
N LYS A 23 10.99 -1.52 22.94
CA LYS A 23 12.18 -1.35 23.78
C LYS A 23 11.82 -1.36 25.26
N ARG A 24 10.79 -0.62 25.69
CA ARG A 24 10.32 -0.63 27.09
C ARG A 24 9.85 -2.03 27.53
N TYR A 25 9.13 -2.75 26.67
CA TYR A 25 8.74 -4.14 26.93
C TYR A 25 9.92 -5.12 26.94
N SER A 26 10.94 -4.93 26.10
CA SER A 26 12.15 -5.77 26.11
C SER A 26 13.05 -5.50 27.32
N LEU A 27 13.05 -4.27 27.85
CA LEU A 27 13.75 -3.92 29.09
C LEU A 27 13.09 -4.59 30.30
N LEU A 28 11.77 -4.83 30.25
CA LEU A 28 11.06 -5.64 31.25
C LEU A 28 11.51 -7.13 31.23
N ASP A 29 11.83 -7.68 30.06
CA ASP A 29 12.35 -9.06 29.91
C ASP A 29 13.78 -9.21 30.47
N GLN A 30 14.61 -8.17 30.38
CA GLN A 30 15.97 -8.15 30.93
C GLN A 30 16.06 -7.76 32.42
N GLY A 31 14.98 -7.23 33.01
CA GLY A 31 14.94 -6.80 34.42
C GLY A 31 14.81 -7.92 35.45
N PHE A 32 14.71 -9.19 35.02
CA PHE A 32 14.60 -10.36 35.92
C PHE A 32 15.95 -10.87 36.46
N GLY A 33 16.93 -9.98 36.60
CA GLY A 33 18.24 -10.26 37.16
C GLY A 33 18.85 -9.04 37.82
N GLU A 34 18.79 -9.02 39.15
CA GLU A 34 19.55 -8.14 40.06
C GLU A 34 19.08 -6.67 40.19
N GLY A 35 18.15 -6.49 41.14
CA GLY A 35 18.28 -5.49 42.21
C GLY A 35 18.77 -4.11 41.85
N GLN A 36 17.91 -3.28 41.25
CA GLN A 36 17.96 -1.84 41.46
C GLN A 36 16.57 -1.23 41.25
N GLU A 37 16.04 -0.59 42.30
CA GLU A 37 14.92 0.36 42.25
C GLU A 37 15.26 1.46 41.24
N GLN A 38 14.92 1.26 39.98
CA GLN A 38 14.56 2.36 39.11
C GLN A 38 13.06 2.29 38.94
N VAL A 39 12.42 3.40 39.27
CA VAL A 39 10.99 3.68 39.11
C VAL A 39 10.61 3.37 37.66
N ALA A 40 10.32 2.10 37.38
CA ALA A 40 9.49 1.72 36.27
C ALA A 40 8.16 2.38 36.60
N GLU A 41 7.87 3.49 35.95
CA GLU A 41 6.54 4.06 35.90
C GLU A 41 5.64 2.98 35.29
N PHE A 42 5.16 2.08 36.16
CA PHE A 42 4.17 1.08 35.86
C PHE A 42 2.93 1.85 35.42
N LEU A 43 2.68 1.93 34.12
CA LEU A 43 1.36 2.32 33.62
C LEU A 43 0.34 1.41 34.30
N ASP A 44 -0.65 2.02 34.95
CA ASP A 44 -1.74 1.26 35.58
C ASP A 44 -2.41 0.38 34.51
N GLU A 45 -2.87 -0.83 34.85
CA GLU A 45 -3.38 -1.78 33.84
C GLU A 45 -4.51 -1.16 32.99
N GLN A 46 -5.25 -0.23 33.59
CA GLN A 46 -6.31 0.52 32.95
C GLN A 46 -5.81 1.53 31.92
N GLU A 47 -4.66 2.18 32.15
CA GLU A 47 -4.02 3.08 31.19
C GLU A 47 -3.42 2.30 30.02
N GLN A 48 -2.84 1.12 30.28
CA GLN A 48 -2.33 0.25 29.23
C GLN A 48 -3.42 -0.22 28.26
N ASP A 49 -4.61 -0.52 28.77
CA ASP A 49 -5.76 -0.93 27.95
C ASP A 49 -6.33 0.19 27.11
N GLN A 50 -6.35 1.41 27.65
CA GLN A 50 -6.72 2.61 26.90
C GLN A 50 -5.72 2.88 25.76
N ILE A 51 -4.41 2.76 26.03
CA ILE A 51 -3.38 2.98 25.01
C ILE A 51 -3.47 1.94 23.89
N ILE A 52 -3.68 0.65 24.21
CA ILE A 52 -3.80 -0.40 23.19
C ILE A 52 -5.04 -0.18 22.31
N GLU A 53 -6.18 0.15 22.92
CA GLU A 53 -7.42 0.42 22.18
C GLU A 53 -7.29 1.68 21.32
N GLU A 54 -6.66 2.74 21.84
CA GLU A 54 -6.40 3.94 21.08
C GLU A 54 -5.46 3.66 19.89
N LEU A 55 -4.39 2.89 20.09
CA LEU A 55 -3.48 2.49 19.03
C LEU A 55 -4.19 1.67 17.96
N ARG A 56 -5.11 0.78 18.34
CA ARG A 56 -5.92 0.02 17.41
C ARG A 56 -6.83 0.92 16.58
N LEU A 57 -7.59 1.81 17.22
CA LEU A 57 -8.50 2.74 16.54
C LEU A 57 -7.74 3.69 15.61
N GLN A 58 -6.57 4.17 16.04
CA GLN A 58 -5.70 5.00 15.21
C GLN A 58 -5.17 4.21 14.00
N ASN A 59 -4.76 2.96 14.20
CA ASN A 59 -4.27 2.10 13.12
C ASN A 59 -5.40 1.77 12.11
N GLU A 60 -6.58 1.36 12.58
CA GLU A 60 -7.74 1.10 11.71
C GLU A 60 -8.14 2.34 10.89
N ARG A 61 -8.13 3.52 11.51
CA ARG A 61 -8.40 4.80 10.83
C ARG A 61 -7.33 5.13 9.79
N ALA A 62 -6.05 4.99 10.14
CA ALA A 62 -4.93 5.25 9.24
C ALA A 62 -4.96 4.28 8.04
N ASN A 63 -5.17 2.98 8.29
CA ASN A 63 -5.25 1.96 7.24
C ASN A 63 -6.41 2.21 6.29
N SER A 64 -7.59 2.56 6.82
CA SER A 64 -8.76 2.92 6.01
C SER A 64 -8.46 4.15 5.13
N PHE A 65 -7.80 5.16 5.68
CA PHE A 65 -7.38 6.34 4.93
C PHE A 65 -6.39 5.99 3.81
N PHE A 66 -5.34 5.21 4.10
CA PHE A 66 -4.36 4.80 3.10
C PHE A 66 -4.98 3.98 1.97
N LYS A 67 -5.84 3.00 2.29
CA LYS A 67 -6.58 2.21 1.29
C LYS A 67 -7.43 3.10 0.38
N LYS A 68 -8.14 4.08 0.95
CA LYS A 68 -8.95 5.03 0.17
C LYS A 68 -8.09 5.93 -0.72
N ALA A 69 -6.95 6.40 -0.21
CA ALA A 69 -6.03 7.24 -0.97
C ALA A 69 -5.45 6.48 -2.18
N LEU A 70 -5.02 5.23 -2.01
CA LEU A 70 -4.53 4.37 -3.08
C LEU A 70 -5.62 4.06 -4.11
N ALA A 71 -6.84 3.75 -3.64
CA ALA A 71 -7.98 3.51 -4.52
C ALA A 71 -8.32 4.76 -5.36
N PHE A 72 -8.17 5.95 -4.77
CA PHE A 72 -8.36 7.21 -5.49
C PHE A 72 -7.31 7.40 -6.59
N VAL A 73 -6.04 7.08 -6.35
CA VAL A 73 -4.99 7.10 -7.39
C VAL A 73 -5.34 6.17 -8.54
N SER A 74 -5.75 4.93 -8.22
CA SER A 74 -6.20 3.97 -9.24
C SER A 74 -7.40 4.50 -10.04
N LEU A 75 -8.35 5.16 -9.39
CA LEU A 75 -9.51 5.77 -10.05
C LEU A 75 -9.08 6.89 -11.01
N MET A 76 -8.15 7.76 -10.62
CA MET A 76 -7.63 8.80 -11.52
C MET A 76 -6.98 8.18 -12.76
N MET A 77 -6.26 7.08 -12.59
CA MET A 77 -5.66 6.37 -13.71
C MET A 77 -6.70 5.72 -14.63
N VAL A 78 -7.79 5.17 -14.07
CA VAL A 78 -8.91 4.66 -14.89
C VAL A 78 -9.46 5.77 -15.78
N ILE A 79 -9.64 7.00 -15.24
CA ILE A 79 -10.12 8.14 -16.02
C ILE A 79 -9.17 8.46 -17.19
N LEU A 80 -7.85 8.49 -16.95
CA LEU A 80 -6.87 8.72 -18.02
C LEU A 80 -6.93 7.66 -19.11
N TYR A 81 -7.05 6.37 -18.74
CA TYR A 81 -7.21 5.29 -19.70
C TYR A 81 -8.55 5.31 -20.43
N LEU A 82 -9.63 5.84 -19.82
CA LEU A 82 -10.91 6.06 -20.50
C LEU A 82 -10.83 7.19 -21.53
N ILE A 83 -10.09 8.27 -21.24
CA ILE A 83 -9.82 9.33 -22.21
C ILE A 83 -9.04 8.77 -23.41
N PHE A 84 -7.99 7.98 -23.13
CA PHE A 84 -7.22 7.31 -24.18
C PHE A 84 -8.07 6.31 -24.99
N LEU A 85 -8.97 5.57 -24.34
CA LEU A 85 -9.91 4.67 -25.01
C LEU A 85 -10.86 5.44 -25.94
N TYR A 86 -11.38 6.57 -25.48
CA TYR A 86 -12.23 7.44 -26.30
C TYR A 86 -11.49 7.93 -27.54
N GLU A 87 -10.21 8.30 -27.41
CA GLU A 87 -9.38 8.72 -28.54
C GLU A 87 -9.15 7.58 -29.54
N ILE A 88 -8.84 6.35 -29.07
CA ILE A 88 -8.75 5.16 -29.94
C ILE A 88 -10.03 4.94 -30.74
N MET A 89 -11.20 5.16 -30.13
CA MET A 89 -12.49 4.91 -30.77
C MET A 89 -12.92 5.99 -31.76
N THR A 90 -12.43 7.22 -31.59
CA THR A 90 -12.91 8.39 -32.34
C THR A 90 -11.90 8.94 -33.34
N SER A 91 -10.62 8.67 -33.15
CA SER A 91 -9.55 9.21 -34.00
C SER A 91 -9.22 8.29 -35.16
N SER A 92 -9.04 8.88 -36.35
CA SER A 92 -8.53 8.17 -37.54
C SER A 92 -7.00 8.06 -37.57
N SER A 93 -6.32 8.74 -36.65
CA SER A 93 -4.86 8.74 -36.47
C SER A 93 -4.46 7.93 -35.24
N ASN A 94 -3.15 7.69 -35.08
CA ASN A 94 -2.62 7.10 -33.84
C ASN A 94 -3.03 7.95 -32.63
N PRO A 95 -3.50 7.33 -31.54
CA PRO A 95 -3.95 8.05 -30.36
C PRO A 95 -2.75 8.60 -29.58
N ILE A 96 -2.96 9.73 -28.92
CA ILE A 96 -1.98 10.43 -28.11
C ILE A 96 -2.04 9.89 -26.69
N ILE A 97 -0.88 9.53 -26.13
CA ILE A 97 -0.80 9.10 -24.74
C ILE A 97 -1.03 10.33 -23.84
N PRO A 98 -2.01 10.29 -22.90
CA PRO A 98 -2.37 11.44 -22.07
C PRO A 98 -1.40 11.64 -20.90
N LEU A 99 -0.12 11.88 -21.21
CA LEU A 99 0.91 12.22 -20.24
C LEU A 99 1.08 13.75 -20.17
N PRO A 100 1.27 14.34 -18.97
CA PRO A 100 1.49 15.77 -18.79
C PRO A 100 2.94 16.14 -19.15
N ILE A 101 3.30 15.98 -20.42
CA ILE A 101 4.61 16.28 -20.98
C ILE A 101 4.47 17.31 -22.10
N SER A 102 5.54 18.08 -22.33
CA SER A 102 5.56 19.17 -23.32
C SER A 102 5.44 18.69 -24.77
N GLU A 103 5.73 17.42 -25.03
CA GLU A 103 5.72 16.83 -26.38
C GLU A 103 4.61 15.76 -26.46
N HIS A 104 3.85 15.77 -27.55
CA HIS A 104 2.85 14.74 -27.80
C HIS A 104 3.54 13.42 -28.15
N ILE A 105 3.22 12.37 -27.40
CA ILE A 105 3.67 11.00 -27.68
C ILE A 105 2.51 10.22 -28.26
N TYR A 106 2.70 9.70 -29.47
CA TYR A 106 1.74 8.83 -30.13
C TYR A 106 1.98 7.38 -29.70
N SER A 107 0.90 6.64 -29.51
CA SER A 107 0.96 5.20 -29.27
C SER A 107 1.09 4.45 -30.59
N TYR A 108 2.12 3.60 -30.71
CA TYR A 108 2.35 2.71 -31.86
C TYR A 108 2.18 1.23 -31.50
N ALA A 109 1.82 0.92 -30.26
CA ALA A 109 1.55 -0.44 -29.82
C ALA A 109 0.50 -1.12 -30.74
N PRO A 110 0.67 -2.41 -31.07
CA PRO A 110 -0.37 -3.17 -31.74
C PRO A 110 -1.54 -3.40 -30.77
N TYR A 111 -2.76 -3.61 -31.27
CA TYR A 111 -3.93 -3.98 -30.44
C TYR A 111 -4.20 -3.07 -29.21
N GLN A 112 -4.06 -1.76 -29.38
CA GLN A 112 -4.18 -0.74 -28.32
C GLN A 112 -5.48 -0.82 -27.54
N MET A 113 -6.59 -1.19 -28.20
CA MET A 113 -7.89 -1.37 -27.55
C MET A 113 -7.86 -2.49 -26.51
N ILE A 114 -7.26 -3.65 -26.83
CA ILE A 114 -7.15 -4.79 -25.90
C ILE A 114 -6.24 -4.41 -24.73
N ALA A 115 -5.09 -3.79 -25.03
CA ALA A 115 -4.18 -3.31 -24.01
C ALA A 115 -4.87 -2.32 -23.04
N THR A 116 -5.63 -1.38 -23.58
CA THR A 116 -6.37 -0.36 -22.81
C THR A 116 -7.47 -0.98 -21.95
N LEU A 117 -8.30 -1.85 -22.50
CA LEU A 117 -9.35 -2.54 -21.73
C LEU A 117 -8.76 -3.41 -20.62
N SER A 118 -7.64 -4.09 -20.89
CA SER A 118 -6.92 -4.87 -19.90
C SER A 118 -6.34 -3.99 -18.78
N SER A 119 -5.75 -2.84 -19.12
CA SER A 119 -5.27 -1.85 -18.14
C SER A 119 -6.41 -1.34 -17.24
N ILE A 120 -7.56 -0.98 -17.82
CA ILE A 120 -8.74 -0.54 -17.06
C ILE A 120 -9.21 -1.66 -16.12
N GLY A 121 -9.29 -2.90 -16.62
CA GLY A 121 -9.66 -4.06 -15.81
C GLY A 121 -8.67 -4.30 -14.65
N ALA A 122 -7.37 -4.16 -14.90
CA ALA A 122 -6.34 -4.29 -13.87
C ALA A 122 -6.50 -3.23 -12.77
N LEU A 123 -6.73 -1.97 -13.15
CA LEU A 123 -6.91 -0.87 -12.19
C LEU A 123 -8.20 -1.03 -11.38
N ILE A 124 -9.30 -1.45 -12.01
CA ILE A 124 -10.55 -1.78 -11.31
C ILE A 124 -10.31 -2.93 -10.33
N SER A 125 -9.60 -3.97 -10.74
CA SER A 125 -9.22 -5.08 -9.86
C SER A 125 -8.38 -4.61 -8.67
N SER A 126 -7.48 -3.63 -8.86
CA SER A 126 -6.70 -3.00 -7.79
C SER A 126 -7.58 -2.26 -6.79
N ILE A 127 -8.55 -1.50 -7.27
CA ILE A 127 -9.53 -0.81 -6.41
C ILE A 127 -10.31 -1.82 -5.57
N PHE A 128 -10.79 -2.90 -6.19
CA PHE A 128 -11.48 -3.97 -5.46
C PHE A 128 -10.57 -4.65 -4.44
N LEU A 129 -9.30 -4.90 -4.77
CA LEU A 129 -8.32 -5.49 -3.87
C LEU A 129 -8.12 -4.63 -2.61
N LEU A 130 -8.04 -3.31 -2.75
CA LEU A 130 -7.86 -2.37 -1.64
C LEU A 130 -9.12 -2.25 -0.75
N GLN A 131 -10.31 -2.33 -1.35
CA GLN A 131 -11.58 -2.16 -0.63
C GLN A 131 -12.13 -3.47 -0.07
N ALA A 132 -11.64 -4.62 -0.53
CA ALA A 132 -12.10 -5.91 -0.05
C ALA A 132 -11.84 -6.06 1.46
N PRO A 133 -12.82 -6.53 2.25
CA PRO A 133 -12.63 -6.77 3.67
C PRO A 133 -11.63 -7.91 3.93
N ASN A 134 -11.59 -8.88 3.01
CA ASN A 134 -10.68 -10.01 3.06
C ASN A 134 -9.78 -10.02 1.82
N PHE A 135 -8.48 -9.95 2.06
CA PHE A 135 -7.47 -10.11 1.01
C PHE A 135 -7.50 -11.54 0.47
N THR A 136 -7.81 -11.69 -0.82
CA THR A 136 -7.81 -13.00 -1.48
C THR A 136 -6.80 -13.00 -2.63
N MET A 137 -5.97 -14.04 -2.68
CA MET A 137 -4.92 -14.20 -3.69
C MET A 137 -5.47 -14.15 -5.13
N ILE A 138 -6.73 -14.53 -5.33
CA ILE A 138 -7.40 -14.52 -6.63
C ILE A 138 -7.40 -13.12 -7.24
N HIS A 139 -7.70 -12.07 -6.49
CA HIS A 139 -7.75 -10.70 -7.01
C HIS A 139 -6.36 -10.21 -7.44
N ILE A 140 -5.32 -10.65 -6.74
CA ILE A 140 -3.93 -10.36 -7.13
C ILE A 140 -3.60 -11.05 -8.44
N TYR A 141 -3.92 -12.34 -8.58
CA TYR A 141 -3.64 -13.08 -9.80
C TYR A 141 -4.39 -12.52 -11.01
N VAL A 142 -5.66 -12.15 -10.82
CA VAL A 142 -6.47 -11.51 -11.88
C VAL A 142 -5.87 -10.14 -12.24
N GLY A 143 -5.55 -9.30 -11.25
CA GLY A 143 -4.91 -8.00 -11.51
C GLY A 143 -3.55 -8.12 -12.18
N ALA A 144 -2.73 -9.11 -11.77
CA ALA A 144 -1.41 -9.37 -12.35
C ALA A 144 -1.54 -9.85 -13.80
N PHE A 145 -2.45 -10.77 -14.08
CA PHE A 145 -2.72 -11.24 -15.43
C PHE A 145 -3.16 -10.07 -16.34
N LEU A 146 -4.11 -9.26 -15.89
CA LEU A 146 -4.62 -8.12 -16.65
C LEU A 146 -3.58 -7.00 -16.86
N SER A 147 -2.67 -6.80 -15.90
CA SER A 147 -1.61 -5.78 -16.02
C SER A 147 -0.42 -6.22 -16.85
N ILE A 148 -0.17 -7.52 -17.02
CA ILE A 148 0.93 -8.04 -17.86
C ILE A 148 0.59 -7.93 -19.35
N ILE A 149 -0.67 -8.11 -19.75
CA ILE A 149 -1.11 -8.04 -21.15
C ILE A 149 -0.63 -6.77 -21.89
N PRO A 150 -0.87 -5.54 -21.39
CA PRO A 150 -0.40 -4.33 -22.07
C PRO A 150 1.13 -4.26 -22.16
N ASN A 151 1.86 -4.80 -21.19
CA ASN A 151 3.32 -4.82 -21.19
C ASN A 151 3.90 -5.76 -22.25
N ILE A 152 3.28 -6.93 -22.47
CA ILE A 152 3.67 -7.84 -23.55
C ILE A 152 3.44 -7.19 -24.91
N ILE A 153 2.27 -6.56 -25.08
CA ILE A 153 1.90 -5.86 -26.31
C ILE A 153 2.89 -4.73 -26.63
N ALA A 154 3.32 -3.99 -25.62
CA ALA A 154 4.22 -2.84 -25.75
C ALA A 154 5.72 -3.20 -25.79
N ILE A 155 6.11 -4.48 -25.80
CA ILE A 155 7.52 -4.86 -25.62
C ILE A 155 8.48 -4.26 -26.67
N HIS A 156 7.98 -4.01 -27.88
CA HIS A 156 8.76 -3.45 -29.00
C HIS A 156 8.54 -1.95 -29.24
N THR A 157 7.84 -1.25 -28.35
CA THR A 157 7.58 0.19 -28.52
C THR A 157 8.70 1.07 -27.93
N GLU A 158 8.54 2.39 -27.98
CA GLU A 158 9.47 3.33 -27.39
C GLU A 158 9.44 3.31 -25.86
N LYS A 159 10.51 3.81 -25.22
CA LYS A 159 10.66 3.76 -23.75
C LYS A 159 9.51 4.46 -23.01
N MET A 160 9.06 5.61 -23.50
CA MET A 160 7.98 6.37 -22.87
C MET A 160 6.62 5.68 -23.04
N GLU A 161 6.40 5.05 -24.19
CA GLU A 161 5.21 4.24 -24.42
C GLU A 161 5.21 3.00 -23.51
N LYS A 162 6.35 2.30 -23.37
CA LYS A 162 6.47 1.19 -22.39
C LYS A 162 6.17 1.64 -20.98
N LEU A 163 6.65 2.82 -20.58
CA LEU A 163 6.39 3.37 -19.26
C LEU A 163 4.90 3.56 -19.02
N TRP A 164 4.17 4.11 -20.01
CA TRP A 164 2.71 4.25 -19.94
C TRP A 164 2.01 2.90 -19.71
N TRP A 165 2.37 1.89 -20.50
CA TRP A 165 1.79 0.54 -20.39
C TRP A 165 2.20 -0.22 -19.12
N ALA A 166 3.29 0.20 -18.46
CA ALA A 166 3.74 -0.35 -17.19
C ALA A 166 2.97 0.23 -15.97
N ILE A 167 2.25 1.35 -16.12
CA ILE A 167 1.59 2.02 -14.98
C ILE A 167 0.62 1.10 -14.22
N PRO A 168 -0.30 0.33 -14.86
CA PRO A 168 -1.22 -0.54 -14.14
C PRO A 168 -0.49 -1.61 -13.32
N LEU A 169 0.62 -2.16 -13.84
CA LEU A 169 1.44 -3.11 -13.12
C LEU A 169 2.15 -2.44 -11.93
N GLY A 170 2.71 -1.24 -12.13
CA GLY A 170 3.35 -0.48 -11.06
C GLY A 170 2.40 -0.15 -9.91
N ILE A 171 1.17 0.23 -10.22
CA ILE A 171 0.12 0.51 -9.21
C ILE A 171 -0.24 -0.76 -8.46
N LEU A 172 -0.44 -1.89 -9.15
CA LEU A 172 -0.73 -3.16 -8.50
C LEU A 172 0.39 -3.56 -7.52
N VAL A 173 1.66 -3.41 -7.92
CA VAL A 173 2.81 -3.69 -7.04
C VAL A 173 2.79 -2.77 -5.82
N PHE A 174 2.54 -1.48 -6.02
CA PHE A 174 2.48 -0.51 -4.93
C PHE A 174 1.34 -0.82 -3.95
N ASP A 175 0.17 -1.21 -4.45
CA ASP A 175 -0.97 -1.62 -3.65
C ASP A 175 -0.68 -2.90 -2.84
N ILE A 176 0.00 -3.90 -3.44
CA ILE A 176 0.43 -5.11 -2.73
C ILE A 176 1.40 -4.76 -1.59
N ILE A 177 2.37 -3.88 -1.84
CA ILE A 177 3.31 -3.43 -0.80
C ILE A 177 2.55 -2.72 0.33
N ALA A 178 1.62 -1.83 0.00
CA ALA A 178 0.81 -1.14 1.01
C ALA A 178 -0.03 -2.11 1.85
N LEU A 179 -0.64 -3.12 1.22
CA LEU A 179 -1.39 -4.16 1.92
C LEU A 179 -0.51 -5.02 2.82
N PHE A 180 0.73 -5.29 2.39
CA PHE A 180 1.72 -5.98 3.22
C PHE A 180 2.08 -5.15 4.46
N LEU A 181 2.37 -3.86 4.30
CA LEU A 181 2.66 -2.94 5.41
C LEU A 181 1.50 -2.83 6.40
N ILE A 182 0.26 -2.79 5.90
CA ILE A 182 -0.95 -2.78 6.75
C ILE A 182 -1.03 -4.06 7.58
N LYS A 183 -0.83 -5.21 6.93
CA LYS A 183 -0.90 -6.53 7.59
C LYS A 183 0.18 -6.72 8.64
N ASP A 184 1.40 -6.25 8.36
CA ASP A 184 2.52 -6.27 9.29
C ASP A 184 2.20 -5.45 10.55
N SER A 185 1.64 -4.25 10.37
CA SER A 185 1.24 -3.39 11.49
C SER A 185 0.14 -4.01 12.37
N GLU A 186 -0.78 -4.79 11.78
CA GLU A 186 -1.80 -5.54 12.55
C GLU A 186 -1.21 -6.71 13.34
N GLN A 187 -0.18 -7.38 12.79
CA GLN A 187 0.50 -8.46 13.49
C GLN A 187 1.29 -7.95 14.70
N ASP A 188 1.93 -6.79 14.57
CA ASP A 188 2.64 -6.14 15.67
C ASP A 188 1.69 -5.81 16.84
N ILE A 189 0.52 -5.23 16.57
CA ILE A 189 -0.49 -4.97 17.62
C ILE A 189 -0.93 -6.27 18.31
N ARG A 190 -1.20 -7.33 17.55
CA ARG A 190 -1.57 -8.64 18.11
C ARG A 190 -0.46 -9.25 18.96
N SER A 191 0.80 -8.98 18.63
CA SER A 191 1.94 -9.47 19.41
C SER A 191 2.00 -8.79 20.79
N LEU A 192 1.69 -7.49 20.86
CA LEU A 192 1.60 -6.72 22.10
C LEU A 192 0.47 -7.25 23.00
N GLU A 193 -0.69 -7.56 22.41
CA GLU A 193 -1.80 -8.21 23.14
C GLU A 193 -1.38 -9.55 23.76
N LYS A 194 -0.64 -10.39 23.01
CA LYS A 194 -0.16 -11.68 23.52
C LYS A 194 0.83 -11.53 24.67
N LEU A 195 1.73 -10.54 24.61
CA LEU A 195 2.67 -10.26 25.69
C LEU A 195 1.92 -9.87 26.96
N LYS A 196 0.88 -9.03 26.86
CA LYS A 196 0.01 -8.68 28.00
C LYS A 196 -0.60 -9.93 28.66
N TYR A 197 -1.17 -10.86 27.90
CA TYR A 197 -1.78 -12.07 28.48
C TYR A 197 -0.78 -12.99 29.17
N LYS A 198 0.48 -13.04 28.69
CA LYS A 198 1.54 -13.81 29.36
C LYS A 198 1.90 -13.25 30.73
N TYR A 199 1.88 -11.91 30.89
CA TYR A 199 2.13 -11.25 32.17
C TYR A 199 0.97 -11.41 33.18
N LYS A 200 -0.29 -11.53 32.74
CA LYS A 200 -1.44 -11.77 33.63
C LYS A 200 -1.52 -13.19 34.21
N GLY A 201 -0.75 -14.14 33.66
CA GLY A 201 -0.81 -15.56 34.05
C GLY A 201 0.34 -16.06 34.92
N ALA A 202 1.32 -15.21 35.23
CA ALA A 202 2.46 -15.50 36.11
C ALA A 202 2.25 -14.82 37.47
#